data_AF-A0A0B7B8F9-F1
#
_entry.id   AF-A0A0B7B8F9-F1
#
_cell.length_a   1.000
_cell.length_b   1.000
_cell.length_c   1.000
_cell.angle_alpha   90.00
_cell.angle_beta   90.00
_cell.angle_gamma   90.00
#
_symmetry.space_group_name_H-M   'P 1'
#
loop_
_entity.id
_entity.type
_entity.pdbx_description
1 polymer ?
#
loop_
_entity_poly.entity_id
_entity_poly.type
_entity_poly.pdbx_seq_one_letter_code
_entity_poly.pdbx_strand_id
1 'polypeptide(L)'
;INELGGGICNNSDNILEACQTPSSPYYDNKDFLMSYKRCPDVQTSYQQTIRYKCMGTWTAVMDNNIYTFVGLAQDVTGVDQDTYKCLMTLRDQHSEDNTIRWGLSRFGDCRNLKSLEQSPIRIVLRRVAPKTTFTIPQCTFPRNMTGTWFTQGIQFASNVWINDTHIHYKTMMSQFDYEETWFTCMAHLDTRYLVSKVVVGRCEVSFVVLILSLAITQSSVTERDDLSS
;
A
#
# COMPACT_ATOMS: atom_id res chain seq x y z
N ILE A 1 -3.20 21.51 -15.53
CA ILE A 1 -4.60 21.09 -15.25
C ILE A 1 -5.53 22.06 -16.00
N ASN A 2 -6.02 21.68 -17.18
CA ASN A 2 -7.04 22.47 -17.90
C ASN A 2 -8.43 22.09 -17.37
N GLU A 3 -9.23 23.09 -17.01
CA GLU A 3 -10.30 23.05 -16.00
C GLU A 3 -11.72 22.79 -16.54
N LEU A 4 -11.88 22.01 -17.61
CA LEU A 4 -13.19 21.87 -18.28
C LEU A 4 -13.74 20.43 -18.35
N GLY A 5 -13.15 19.49 -17.62
CA GLY A 5 -13.67 18.13 -17.51
C GLY A 5 -13.52 17.60 -16.09
N GLY A 6 -14.64 17.46 -15.38
CA GLY A 6 -14.68 16.76 -14.10
C GLY A 6 -14.82 15.25 -14.33
N GLY A 7 -13.93 14.45 -13.75
CA GLY A 7 -13.97 12.99 -13.86
C GLY A 7 -12.81 12.33 -13.13
N ILE A 8 -12.90 11.02 -12.90
CA ILE A 8 -11.79 10.24 -12.32
C ILE A 8 -10.89 9.80 -13.48
N CYS A 9 -9.63 10.22 -13.46
CA CYS A 9 -8.63 9.72 -14.40
C CYS A 9 -8.10 8.36 -13.92
N ASN A 10 -8.73 7.27 -14.36
CA ASN A 10 -8.35 5.92 -13.96
C ASN A 10 -7.37 5.29 -14.95
N ASN A 11 -6.12 5.73 -14.93
CA ASN A 11 -5.02 5.08 -15.65
C ASN A 11 -4.19 4.23 -14.66
N SER A 12 -3.99 2.95 -14.96
CA SER A 12 -3.23 2.01 -14.10
C SER A 12 -1.76 2.37 -13.93
N ASP A 13 -1.21 3.18 -14.83
CA ASP A 13 0.17 3.66 -14.77
C ASP A 13 0.31 4.96 -13.95
N ASN A 14 -0.79 5.47 -13.37
CA ASN A 14 -0.73 6.49 -12.35
C ASN A 14 -0.15 5.89 -11.07
N ILE A 15 1.04 6.34 -10.67
CA ILE A 15 1.79 5.74 -9.56
C ILE A 15 2.26 6.83 -8.62
N LEU A 16 2.06 6.61 -7.32
CA LEU A 16 2.74 7.32 -6.25
C LEU A 16 3.77 6.37 -5.65
N GLU A 17 5.04 6.74 -5.71
CA GLU A 17 6.17 5.91 -5.28
C GLU A 17 7.05 6.68 -4.29
N ALA A 18 7.20 6.14 -3.08
CA ALA A 18 8.04 6.70 -2.01
C ALA A 18 9.15 5.71 -1.62
N CYS A 19 9.60 4.90 -2.57
CA CYS A 19 10.63 3.88 -2.35
C CYS A 19 12.01 4.52 -2.23
N GLN A 20 12.85 4.00 -1.33
CA GLN A 20 14.24 4.40 -1.28
C GLN A 20 14.98 3.95 -2.54
N THR A 21 15.75 4.86 -3.13
CA THR A 21 16.59 4.53 -4.28
C THR A 21 17.73 3.62 -3.81
N PRO A 22 17.93 2.43 -4.41
CA PRO A 22 19.08 1.59 -4.11
C PRO A 22 20.37 2.40 -4.29
N SER A 23 21.30 2.28 -3.33
CA SER A 23 22.60 2.99 -3.33
C SER A 23 22.56 4.50 -3.07
N SER A 24 21.42 5.10 -2.70
CA SER A 24 21.42 6.48 -2.21
C SER A 24 22.09 6.55 -0.82
N PRO A 25 23.12 7.39 -0.63
CA PRO A 25 23.76 7.56 0.68
C PRO A 25 22.88 8.34 1.67
N TYR A 26 21.77 8.93 1.20
CA TYR A 26 20.84 9.71 2.01
C TYR A 26 19.52 8.97 2.19
N TYR A 27 18.90 9.13 3.36
CA TYR A 27 17.54 8.64 3.60
C TYR A 27 16.56 9.49 2.78
N ASP A 28 16.24 9.03 1.57
CA ASP A 28 15.22 9.64 0.70
C ASP A 28 13.77 9.38 1.20
N ASN A 29 13.59 8.98 2.46
CA ASN A 29 12.29 8.62 3.05
C ASN A 29 11.35 9.81 3.27
N LYS A 30 11.77 11.02 2.84
CA LYS A 30 10.97 12.24 2.86
C LYS A 30 10.55 12.68 1.46
N ASP A 31 10.99 11.98 0.41
CA ASP A 31 10.70 12.32 -0.97
C ASP A 31 9.83 11.23 -1.60
N PHE A 32 8.93 11.64 -2.49
CA PHE A 32 8.15 10.71 -3.29
C PHE A 32 7.92 11.25 -4.69
N LEU A 33 7.73 10.34 -5.63
CA LEU A 33 7.37 10.64 -7.00
C LEU A 33 5.87 10.40 -7.19
N MET A 34 5.20 11.35 -7.82
CA MET A 34 3.83 11.17 -8.29
C MET A 34 3.82 11.30 -9.81
N SER A 35 3.55 10.18 -10.47
CA SER A 35 3.48 10.07 -11.92
C SER A 35 2.02 10.07 -12.35
N TYR A 36 1.62 11.13 -13.05
CA TYR A 36 0.36 11.24 -13.75
C TYR A 36 0.55 10.84 -15.21
N LYS A 37 -0.32 9.95 -15.68
CA LYS A 37 -0.38 9.53 -17.07
C LYS A 37 -1.61 10.11 -17.75
N ARG A 38 -1.56 10.13 -19.07
CA ARG A 38 -2.66 10.60 -19.91
C ARG A 38 -3.91 9.76 -19.62
N CYS A 39 -5.05 10.40 -19.43
CA CYS A 39 -6.33 9.71 -19.27
C CYS A 39 -6.80 9.24 -20.65
N PRO A 40 -7.19 7.95 -20.81
CA PRO A 40 -7.58 7.39 -22.11
C PRO A 40 -8.66 8.21 -22.83
N ASP A 41 -9.66 8.67 -22.08
CA ASP A 41 -10.86 9.31 -22.65
C ASP A 41 -10.75 10.84 -22.77
N VAL A 42 -9.63 11.43 -22.35
CA VAL A 42 -9.45 12.89 -22.33
C VAL A 42 -8.25 13.26 -23.19
N GLN A 43 -8.51 13.66 -24.43
CA GLN A 43 -7.46 14.01 -25.39
C GLN A 43 -6.57 15.16 -24.91
N THR A 44 -7.12 16.10 -24.14
CA THR A 44 -6.36 17.25 -23.59
C THR A 44 -5.64 16.94 -22.28
N SER A 45 -5.70 15.70 -21.79
CA SER A 45 -4.93 15.29 -20.63
C SER A 45 -3.44 15.20 -20.97
N TYR A 46 -2.62 15.43 -19.97
CA TYR A 46 -1.16 15.43 -20.09
C TYR A 46 -0.57 14.37 -19.17
N GLN A 47 0.69 14.00 -19.44
CA GLN A 47 1.47 13.18 -18.55
C GLN A 47 2.52 14.07 -17.86
N GLN A 48 2.77 13.81 -16.58
CA GLN A 48 3.77 14.53 -15.82
C GLN A 48 4.20 13.66 -14.64
N THR A 49 5.50 13.61 -14.37
CA THR A 49 6.04 13.08 -13.12
C THR A 49 6.57 14.23 -12.30
N ILE A 50 6.18 14.28 -11.04
CA ILE A 50 6.53 15.35 -10.12
C ILE A 50 7.19 14.74 -8.89
N ARG A 51 8.33 15.30 -8.49
CA ARG A 51 8.99 14.96 -7.23
C ARG A 51 8.47 15.89 -6.15
N TYR A 52 7.97 15.30 -5.07
CA TYR A 52 7.54 16.04 -3.89
C TYR A 52 8.46 15.70 -2.73
N LYS A 53 8.83 16.73 -1.99
CA LYS A 53 9.59 16.63 -0.76
C LYS A 53 8.70 17.01 0.42
N CYS A 54 8.60 16.13 1.39
CA CYS A 54 7.84 16.33 2.61
C CYS A 54 8.55 17.37 3.49
N MET A 55 7.85 18.47 3.76
CA MET A 55 8.34 19.57 4.61
C MET A 55 7.88 19.41 6.06
N GLY A 56 6.76 18.74 6.28
CA GLY A 56 6.23 18.49 7.61
C GLY A 56 4.80 17.98 7.59
N THR A 57 4.35 17.48 8.74
CA THR A 57 3.00 16.94 8.94
C THR A 57 2.38 17.55 10.19
N TRP A 58 1.08 17.85 10.15
CA TRP A 58 0.33 18.29 11.32
C TRP A 58 -1.10 17.76 11.26
N THR A 59 -1.79 17.75 12.40
CA THR A 59 -3.19 17.37 12.47
C THR A 59 -4.05 18.59 12.76
N ALA A 60 -5.24 18.65 12.16
CA ALA A 60 -6.22 19.68 12.45
C ALA A 60 -7.62 19.07 12.56
N VAL A 61 -8.43 19.62 13.46
CA VAL A 61 -9.83 19.23 13.63
C VAL A 61 -10.69 20.21 12.82
N MET A 62 -11.50 19.67 11.90
CA MET A 62 -12.43 20.45 11.09
C MET A 62 -13.75 19.68 11.01
N ASP A 63 -14.85 20.34 11.33
CA ASP A 63 -16.20 19.75 11.29
C ASP A 63 -16.29 18.39 12.03
N ASN A 64 -15.76 18.34 13.26
CA ASN A 64 -15.64 17.15 14.12
C ASN A 64 -14.77 16.00 13.58
N ASN A 65 -14.14 16.15 12.42
CA ASN A 65 -13.25 15.15 11.85
C ASN A 65 -11.79 15.54 12.08
N ILE A 66 -10.93 14.55 12.29
CA ILE A 66 -9.48 14.75 12.44
C ILE A 66 -8.82 14.53 11.09
N TYR A 67 -8.20 15.58 10.56
CA TYR A 67 -7.45 15.53 9.32
C TYR A 67 -5.94 15.52 9.61
N THR A 68 -5.21 14.75 8.82
CA THR A 68 -3.75 14.85 8.72
C THR A 68 -3.41 15.66 7.49
N PHE A 69 -2.62 16.70 7.70
CA PHE A 69 -2.08 17.56 6.65
C PHE A 69 -0.60 17.29 6.46
N VAL A 70 -0.14 17.43 5.22
CA VAL A 70 1.26 17.31 4.84
C VAL A 70 1.64 18.52 3.99
N GLY A 71 2.68 19.24 4.40
CA GLY A 71 3.29 20.30 3.60
C GLY A 71 4.30 19.69 2.64
N LEU A 72 4.23 20.09 1.38
CA LEU A 72 5.08 19.58 0.31
C LEU A 72 5.82 20.72 -0.37
N ALA A 73 7.09 20.51 -0.66
CA ALA A 73 7.82 21.28 -1.65
C ALA A 73 7.83 20.48 -2.96
N GLN A 74 7.47 21.14 -4.06
CA GLN A 74 7.49 20.53 -5.38
C GLN A 74 8.82 20.82 -6.06
N ASP A 75 9.59 19.77 -6.32
CA ASP A 75 10.81 19.84 -7.11
C ASP A 75 10.46 19.54 -8.57
N VAL A 76 10.51 20.58 -9.41
CA VAL A 76 10.32 20.47 -10.85
C VAL A 76 11.63 20.80 -11.52
N THR A 77 12.21 19.82 -12.21
CA THR A 77 13.40 20.01 -13.04
C THR A 77 13.20 21.17 -14.02
N GLY A 78 14.01 22.22 -13.91
CA GLY A 78 14.01 23.37 -14.82
C GLY A 78 13.09 24.54 -14.45
N VAL A 79 12.55 24.59 -13.22
CA VAL A 79 11.80 25.74 -12.71
C VAL A 79 12.45 26.23 -11.41
N ASP A 80 12.98 27.45 -11.40
CA ASP A 80 13.69 28.07 -10.26
C ASP A 80 12.78 28.47 -9.08
N GLN A 81 11.56 27.95 -9.00
CA GLN A 81 10.61 28.26 -7.93
C GLN A 81 10.09 26.98 -7.28
N ASP A 82 10.46 26.80 -6.02
CA ASP A 82 9.83 25.83 -5.13
C ASP A 82 8.34 26.18 -5.01
N THR A 83 7.49 25.43 -5.70
CA THR A 83 6.05 25.59 -5.54
C THR A 83 5.58 24.71 -4.39
N TYR A 84 5.18 25.34 -3.29
CA TYR A 84 4.64 24.61 -2.16
C TYR A 84 3.23 24.09 -2.47
N LYS A 85 2.91 22.90 -1.94
CA LYS A 85 1.58 22.29 -1.98
C LYS A 85 1.25 21.72 -0.60
N CYS A 86 -0.02 21.39 -0.41
CA CYS A 86 -0.51 20.77 0.79
C CYS A 86 -1.33 19.55 0.41
N LEU A 87 -1.12 18.44 1.12
CA LEU A 87 -1.99 17.27 1.09
C LEU A 87 -2.82 17.23 2.36
N MET A 88 -4.02 16.67 2.27
CA MET A 88 -4.79 16.27 3.44
C MET A 88 -5.49 14.93 3.25
N THR A 89 -5.65 14.19 4.34
CA THR A 89 -6.46 12.97 4.44
C THR A 89 -7.21 12.97 5.76
N LEU A 90 -8.33 12.24 5.82
CA LEU A 90 -8.92 11.86 7.09
C LEU A 90 -7.98 10.90 7.83
N ARG A 91 -7.85 11.06 9.15
CA ARG A 91 -6.98 10.24 10.00
C ARG A 91 -7.54 8.83 10.20
N ASP A 92 -8.84 8.73 10.37
CA ASP A 92 -9.64 7.52 10.57
C ASP A 92 -10.40 7.17 9.29
N GLN A 93 -9.71 7.27 8.15
CA GLN A 93 -10.33 6.92 6.89
C GLN A 93 -10.53 5.40 6.79
N HIS A 94 -11.79 4.99 6.83
CA HIS A 94 -12.20 3.60 6.71
C HIS A 94 -12.91 3.41 5.37
N SER A 95 -12.34 2.60 4.49
CA SER A 95 -12.96 2.25 3.21
C SER A 95 -12.96 0.74 3.01
N GLU A 96 -14.11 0.19 2.62
CA GLU A 96 -14.29 -1.26 2.41
C GLU A 96 -13.33 -1.83 1.35
N ASP A 97 -12.96 -1.01 0.35
CA ASP A 97 -12.04 -1.39 -0.73
C ASP A 97 -10.57 -1.04 -0.44
N ASN A 98 -10.25 -0.70 0.82
CA ASN A 98 -8.91 -0.33 1.28
C ASN A 98 -8.33 0.88 0.50
N THR A 99 -9.19 1.72 -0.10
CA THR A 99 -8.75 2.98 -0.71
C THR A 99 -8.51 4.06 0.32
N ILE A 100 -7.55 4.93 0.02
CA ILE A 100 -7.27 6.12 0.81
C ILE A 100 -7.44 7.33 -0.10
N ARG A 101 -8.37 8.21 0.26
CA ARG A 101 -8.63 9.47 -0.44
C ARG A 101 -7.78 10.58 0.15
N TRP A 102 -7.22 11.39 -0.74
CA TRP A 102 -6.41 12.54 -0.42
C TRP A 102 -6.89 13.76 -1.18
N GLY A 103 -6.83 14.91 -0.51
CA GLY A 103 -7.01 16.22 -1.11
C GLY A 103 -5.66 16.89 -1.32
N LEU A 104 -5.39 17.38 -2.53
CA LEU A 104 -4.19 18.15 -2.86
C LEU A 104 -4.57 19.58 -3.21
N SER A 105 -3.83 20.55 -2.66
CA SER A 105 -4.04 21.96 -2.96
C SER A 105 -3.51 22.32 -4.35
N ARG A 106 -4.16 23.28 -5.00
CA ARG A 106 -3.66 23.82 -6.28
C ARG A 106 -2.43 24.72 -6.08
N PHE A 107 -2.36 25.42 -4.95
CA PHE A 107 -1.32 26.38 -4.59
C PHE A 107 -0.78 26.08 -3.19
N GLY A 108 0.25 26.80 -2.74
CA GLY A 108 0.84 26.66 -1.39
C GLY A 108 -0.06 27.12 -0.24
N ASP A 109 -1.35 27.32 -0.48
CA ASP A 109 -2.32 27.71 0.54
C ASP A 109 -3.13 26.50 1.03
N CYS A 110 -2.73 25.97 2.18
CA CYS A 110 -3.42 24.86 2.83
C CYS A 110 -4.79 25.27 3.40
N ARG A 111 -5.10 26.57 3.55
CA ARG A 111 -6.34 27.02 4.20
C ARG A 111 -7.57 26.72 3.36
N ASN A 112 -7.41 26.58 2.04
CA ASN A 112 -8.48 26.25 1.11
C ASN A 112 -8.80 24.75 1.05
N LEU A 113 -7.98 23.91 1.70
CA LEU A 113 -8.26 22.50 1.89
C LEU A 113 -9.18 22.32 3.11
N LYS A 114 -10.49 22.35 2.87
CA LYS A 114 -11.53 22.21 3.91
C LYS A 114 -12.04 20.78 4.08
N SER A 115 -12.28 20.08 2.98
CA SER A 115 -12.69 18.67 2.98
C SER A 115 -12.14 17.94 1.75
N LEU A 116 -12.16 16.61 1.77
CA LEU A 116 -11.68 15.79 0.64
C LEU A 116 -12.53 15.99 -0.61
N GLU A 117 -13.84 16.21 -0.46
CA GLU A 117 -14.81 16.38 -1.53
C GLU A 117 -14.65 17.75 -2.22
N GLN A 118 -14.35 18.77 -1.43
CA GLN A 118 -14.14 20.15 -1.91
C GLN A 118 -12.68 20.43 -2.31
N SER A 119 -11.80 19.44 -2.17
CA SER A 119 -10.40 19.60 -2.53
C SER A 119 -10.23 19.90 -4.03
N PRO A 120 -9.39 20.89 -4.41
CA PRO A 120 -9.17 21.23 -5.82
C PRO A 120 -8.71 20.04 -6.67
N ILE A 121 -7.85 19.20 -6.08
CA ILE A 121 -7.39 17.95 -6.69
C ILE A 121 -7.72 16.83 -5.71
N ARG A 122 -8.42 15.81 -6.21
CA ARG A 122 -8.86 14.65 -5.44
C ARG A 122 -8.14 13.43 -5.93
N ILE A 123 -7.47 12.73 -5.01
CA ILE A 123 -6.64 11.58 -5.32
C ILE A 123 -7.25 10.39 -4.58
N VAL A 124 -7.40 9.28 -5.27
CA VAL A 124 -7.81 8.00 -4.68
C VAL A 124 -6.63 7.05 -4.86
N LEU A 125 -6.05 6.62 -3.74
CA LEU A 125 -4.90 5.73 -3.74
C LEU A 125 -5.34 4.32 -3.35
N ARG A 126 -4.76 3.33 -4.02
CA ARG A 126 -4.81 1.92 -3.64
C ARG A 126 -3.38 1.45 -3.44
N ARG A 127 -3.15 0.68 -2.38
CA ARG A 127 -1.86 0.05 -2.15
C ARG A 127 -1.66 -1.04 -3.22
N VAL A 128 -0.50 -1.06 -3.85
CA VAL A 128 -0.15 -2.05 -4.87
C VAL A 128 1.10 -2.80 -4.41
N ALA A 129 1.21 -4.07 -4.81
CA ALA A 129 2.43 -4.83 -4.59
C ALA A 129 3.58 -4.19 -5.40
N PRO A 130 4.82 -4.18 -4.87
CA PRO A 130 5.97 -3.71 -5.60
C PRO A 130 6.16 -4.54 -6.88
N LYS A 131 6.51 -3.86 -7.98
CA LYS A 131 6.83 -4.52 -9.25
C LYS A 131 8.20 -5.19 -9.12
N THR A 132 8.21 -6.49 -8.85
CA THR A 132 9.45 -7.27 -8.66
C THR A 132 9.34 -8.65 -9.27
N THR A 133 10.46 -9.23 -9.70
CA THR A 133 10.52 -10.61 -10.19
C THR A 133 10.38 -11.64 -9.07
N PHE A 134 10.54 -11.23 -7.81
CA PHE A 134 10.43 -12.11 -6.65
C PHE A 134 8.99 -12.53 -6.32
N THR A 135 8.00 -12.07 -7.08
CA THR A 135 6.62 -12.59 -7.06
C THR A 135 6.42 -13.75 -8.05
N ILE A 136 7.45 -14.12 -8.83
CA ILE A 136 7.38 -15.25 -9.76
C ILE A 136 7.94 -16.49 -9.06
N PRO A 137 7.11 -17.52 -8.79
CA PRO A 137 7.53 -18.69 -8.04
C PRO A 137 8.55 -19.54 -8.81
N GLN A 138 9.50 -20.11 -8.07
CA GLN A 138 10.54 -21.00 -8.57
C GLN A 138 10.48 -22.40 -7.94
N CYS A 139 9.53 -22.62 -7.01
CA CYS A 139 9.23 -23.91 -6.42
C CYS A 139 7.74 -24.00 -6.06
N THR A 140 7.33 -25.18 -5.61
CA THR A 140 5.97 -25.45 -5.15
C THR A 140 5.95 -25.89 -3.69
N PHE A 141 4.92 -25.48 -2.96
CA PHE A 141 4.61 -25.98 -1.62
C PHE A 141 3.97 -27.38 -1.69
N PRO A 142 4.02 -28.15 -0.58
CA PRO A 142 3.33 -29.42 -0.50
C PRO A 142 1.81 -29.26 -0.60
N ARG A 143 1.15 -30.13 -1.37
CA ARG A 143 -0.31 -30.13 -1.56
C ARG A 143 -1.10 -30.25 -0.26
N ASN A 144 -0.53 -30.87 0.76
CA ASN A 144 -1.19 -31.05 2.05
C ASN A 144 -1.40 -29.74 2.84
N MET A 145 -0.85 -28.62 2.36
CA MET A 145 -0.98 -27.31 2.99
C MET A 145 -1.89 -26.35 2.23
N THR A 146 -2.25 -26.67 0.99
CA THR A 146 -3.11 -25.81 0.19
C THR A 146 -4.49 -25.75 0.81
N GLY A 147 -5.06 -24.54 0.87
CA GLY A 147 -6.36 -24.31 1.48
C GLY A 147 -6.49 -22.92 2.07
N THR A 148 -7.61 -22.71 2.72
CA THR A 148 -7.89 -21.50 3.50
C THR A 148 -7.73 -21.80 4.98
N TRP A 149 -6.95 -20.99 5.65
CA TRP A 149 -6.59 -21.10 7.06
C TRP A 149 -6.89 -19.78 7.76
N PHE A 150 -6.88 -19.80 9.09
CA PHE A 150 -6.96 -18.60 9.91
C PHE A 150 -5.98 -18.74 11.07
N THR A 151 -5.43 -17.61 11.50
CA THR A 151 -4.54 -17.60 12.67
C THR A 151 -5.38 -17.54 13.95
N GLN A 152 -5.09 -18.42 14.90
CA GLN A 152 -5.73 -18.41 16.21
C GLN A 152 -5.01 -17.41 17.12
N GLY A 153 -5.67 -16.27 17.39
CA GLY A 153 -5.15 -15.25 18.31
C GLY A 153 -5.75 -13.88 18.04
N ILE A 154 -6.20 -13.21 19.11
CA ILE A 154 -6.83 -11.88 19.05
C ILE A 154 -5.89 -10.81 18.46
N GLN A 155 -4.57 -11.04 18.57
CA GLN A 155 -3.51 -10.13 18.11
C GLN A 155 -3.33 -10.13 16.58
N PHE A 156 -3.72 -11.19 15.89
CA PHE A 156 -3.55 -11.33 14.44
C PHE A 156 -4.80 -11.98 13.86
N ALA A 157 -5.88 -11.21 13.69
CA ALA A 157 -7.06 -11.67 12.96
C ALA A 157 -6.73 -11.74 11.46
N SER A 158 -6.07 -12.83 11.05
CA SER A 158 -5.60 -13.02 9.67
C SER A 158 -6.31 -14.18 9.00
N ASN A 159 -6.85 -13.91 7.81
CA ASN A 159 -7.24 -14.95 6.88
C ASN A 159 -6.02 -15.30 6.02
N VAL A 160 -5.73 -16.59 5.89
CA VAL A 160 -4.54 -17.08 5.19
C VAL A 160 -4.98 -18.00 4.06
N TRP A 161 -4.57 -17.68 2.84
CA TRP A 161 -4.81 -18.52 1.68
C TRP A 161 -3.48 -19.10 1.18
N ILE A 162 -3.42 -20.42 1.07
CA ILE A 162 -2.24 -21.14 0.60
C ILE A 162 -2.60 -21.84 -0.70
N ASN A 163 -1.87 -21.55 -1.76
CA ASN A 163 -1.90 -22.32 -2.99
C ASN A 163 -0.54 -23.05 -3.19
N ASP A 164 -0.37 -23.73 -4.31
CA ASP A 164 0.83 -24.51 -4.60
C ASP A 164 2.12 -23.67 -4.65
N THR A 165 2.07 -22.34 -4.73
CA THR A 165 3.24 -21.48 -5.00
C THR A 165 3.34 -20.24 -4.13
N HIS A 166 2.24 -19.84 -3.50
CA HIS A 166 2.05 -18.61 -2.76
C HIS A 166 1.30 -18.86 -1.46
N ILE A 167 1.65 -18.08 -0.45
CA ILE A 167 0.89 -17.93 0.79
C ILE A 167 0.48 -16.46 0.90
N HIS A 168 -0.81 -16.19 1.00
CA HIS A 168 -1.37 -14.85 1.15
C HIS A 168 -1.97 -14.69 2.53
N TYR A 169 -1.51 -13.69 3.26
CA TYR A 169 -2.10 -13.27 4.52
C TYR A 169 -2.89 -11.98 4.28
N LYS A 170 -4.13 -11.96 4.75
CA LYS A 170 -4.94 -10.75 4.89
C LYS A 170 -5.22 -10.51 6.37
N THR A 171 -4.44 -9.62 6.98
CA THR A 171 -4.48 -9.33 8.41
C THR A 171 -5.27 -8.05 8.66
N MET A 172 -6.27 -8.12 9.55
CA MET A 172 -7.02 -6.93 9.97
C MET A 172 -6.20 -6.14 11.00
N MET A 173 -5.79 -4.92 10.65
CA MET A 173 -5.01 -4.04 11.53
C MET A 173 -5.90 -3.15 12.38
N SER A 174 -6.98 -2.65 11.80
CA SER A 174 -8.05 -1.92 12.48
C SER A 174 -9.37 -2.14 11.73
N GLN A 175 -10.46 -1.53 12.20
CA GLN A 175 -11.74 -1.63 11.51
C GLN A 175 -11.58 -1.16 10.06
N PHE A 176 -11.89 -2.00 9.07
CA PHE A 176 -11.74 -1.68 7.64
C PHE A 176 -10.32 -1.33 7.14
N ASP A 177 -9.26 -1.60 7.90
CA ASP A 177 -7.87 -1.49 7.42
C ASP A 177 -7.20 -2.86 7.47
N TYR A 178 -6.72 -3.29 6.31
CA TYR A 178 -6.14 -4.61 6.12
C TYR A 178 -4.74 -4.51 5.55
N GLU A 179 -3.81 -5.23 6.17
CA GLU A 179 -2.47 -5.46 5.63
C GLU A 179 -2.48 -6.78 4.85
N GLU A 180 -2.08 -6.71 3.58
CA GLU A 180 -1.93 -7.88 2.73
C GLU A 180 -0.45 -8.22 2.56
N THR A 181 -0.10 -9.46 2.89
CA THR A 181 1.27 -9.97 2.75
C THR A 181 1.26 -11.21 1.88
N TRP A 182 2.14 -11.22 0.89
CA TRP A 182 2.35 -12.33 -0.02
C TRP A 182 3.71 -12.98 0.25
N PHE A 183 3.71 -14.30 0.35
CA PHE A 183 4.91 -15.11 0.34
C PHE A 183 4.96 -15.92 -0.93
N THR A 184 6.08 -15.87 -1.65
CA THR A 184 6.25 -16.64 -2.91
C THR A 184 7.38 -17.64 -2.74
N CYS A 185 7.17 -18.89 -3.18
CA CYS A 185 8.18 -19.94 -3.11
C CYS A 185 9.36 -19.66 -4.05
N MET A 186 10.57 -19.50 -3.50
CA MET A 186 11.79 -19.21 -4.25
C MET A 186 12.75 -20.41 -4.36
N ALA A 187 12.88 -21.20 -3.30
CA ALA A 187 13.62 -22.45 -3.32
C ALA A 187 13.15 -23.35 -2.16
N HIS A 188 13.46 -24.64 -2.22
CA HIS A 188 13.22 -25.55 -1.11
C HIS A 188 14.37 -26.54 -0.95
N LEU A 189 14.57 -26.98 0.29
CA LEU A 189 15.45 -28.08 0.66
C LEU A 189 14.75 -28.87 1.77
N ASP A 190 14.35 -30.11 1.45
CA ASP A 190 13.57 -30.98 2.32
C ASP A 190 12.30 -30.31 2.87
N THR A 191 12.32 -29.91 4.15
CA THR A 191 11.19 -29.28 4.87
C THR A 191 11.33 -27.76 5.00
N ARG A 192 12.42 -27.18 4.45
CA ARG A 192 12.73 -25.75 4.52
C ARG A 192 12.46 -25.08 3.19
N TYR A 193 11.73 -23.98 3.25
CA TYR A 193 11.29 -23.24 2.06
C TYR A 193 11.81 -21.81 2.18
N LEU A 194 12.66 -21.42 1.23
CA LEU A 194 13.01 -20.03 1.07
C LEU A 194 11.85 -19.35 0.34
N VAL A 195 11.27 -18.35 0.99
CA VAL A 195 10.18 -17.57 0.43
C VAL A 195 10.57 -16.09 0.37
N SER A 196 10.17 -15.42 -0.70
CA SER A 196 10.15 -13.96 -0.72
C SER A 196 8.91 -13.49 0.05
N LYS A 197 9.04 -12.46 0.87
CA LYS A 197 7.95 -11.78 1.58
C LYS A 197 7.77 -10.41 0.96
N VAL A 198 6.55 -10.14 0.52
CA VAL A 198 6.14 -8.88 -0.08
C VAL A 198 4.91 -8.37 0.66
N VAL A 199 4.97 -7.16 1.19
CA VAL A 199 3.82 -6.50 1.81
C VAL A 199 3.25 -5.48 0.83
N VAL A 200 1.95 -5.57 0.55
CA VAL A 200 1.27 -4.68 -0.40
C VAL A 200 1.38 -3.23 0.08
N GLY A 201 1.83 -2.32 -0.79
CA GLY A 201 2.08 -0.92 -0.46
C GLY A 201 3.47 -0.63 0.13
N ARG A 202 4.34 -1.64 0.30
CA ARG A 202 5.74 -1.46 0.68
C ARG A 202 6.66 -1.78 -0.50
N CYS A 203 7.83 -1.15 -0.50
CA CYS A 203 8.84 -1.33 -1.55
C CYS A 203 9.79 -2.48 -1.25
N GLU A 204 9.93 -2.81 0.04
CA GLU A 204 10.89 -3.79 0.52
C GLU A 204 10.43 -5.20 0.20
N VAL A 205 11.38 -6.00 -0.30
CA VAL A 205 11.24 -7.45 -0.44
C VAL A 205 12.20 -8.09 0.55
N SER A 206 11.67 -8.93 1.43
CA SER A 206 12.48 -9.68 2.38
C SER A 206 12.50 -11.16 2.00
N PHE A 207 13.50 -11.90 2.47
CA PHE A 207 13.55 -13.35 2.30
C PHE A 207 13.45 -14.02 3.67
N VAL A 208 12.60 -15.03 3.77
CA VAL A 208 12.34 -15.75 5.02
C VAL A 208 12.46 -17.23 4.73
N VAL A 209 13.01 -17.99 5.68
CA VAL A 209 13.00 -19.45 5.63
C VAL A 209 11.83 -19.94 6.47
N LEU A 210 10.88 -20.64 5.83
CA LEU A 210 9.78 -21.31 6.50
C LEU A 210 10.14 -22.79 6.70
N ILE A 211 9.89 -23.31 7.90
CA ILE A 211 10.04 -24.73 8.22
C ILE A 211 8.64 -25.32 8.38
N LEU A 212 8.24 -26.18 7.46
CA LEU A 212 6.86 -26.67 7.40
C LEU A 212 6.47 -27.58 8.58
N SER A 213 7.43 -28.19 9.26
CA SER A 213 7.17 -29.01 10.45
C SER A 213 6.66 -28.21 11.66
N LEU A 214 6.81 -26.88 11.67
CA LEU A 214 6.38 -25.98 12.75
C LEU A 214 5.14 -25.15 12.40
N ALA A 215 4.83 -24.99 11.11
CA ALA A 215 3.71 -24.17 10.65
C ALA A 215 2.34 -24.80 10.99
N ILE A 216 2.27 -26.14 11.06
CA ILE A 216 1.04 -26.87 11.40
C ILE A 216 0.75 -26.82 12.90
N THR A 217 1.78 -26.78 13.75
CA THR A 217 1.62 -26.80 15.22
C THR A 217 0.99 -25.54 15.82
N GLN A 218 0.95 -24.40 15.11
CA GLN A 218 0.23 -23.21 15.58
C GLN A 218 -1.23 -23.13 15.10
N SER A 219 -1.66 -23.97 14.16
CA SER A 219 -3.05 -23.99 13.66
C SER A 219 -3.80 -25.29 13.98
N SER A 220 -3.12 -26.34 14.47
CA SER A 220 -3.72 -27.67 14.67
C SER A 220 -3.85 -28.12 16.14
N VAL A 221 -3.85 -27.22 17.12
CA VAL A 221 -4.15 -27.59 18.51
C VAL A 221 -5.50 -27.02 18.93
N THR A 222 -6.57 -27.66 18.44
CA THR A 222 -7.69 -28.19 19.24
C THR A 222 -8.71 -28.85 18.30
N GLU A 223 -8.35 -30.01 17.76
CA GLU A 223 -9.35 -31.02 17.42
C GLU A 223 -9.14 -32.16 18.43
N ARG A 224 -9.85 -32.07 19.55
CA ARG A 224 -10.23 -33.26 20.31
C ARG A 224 -11.73 -33.40 20.10
N ASP A 225 -12.09 -34.16 19.07
CA ASP A 225 -13.33 -34.90 19.10
C ASP A 225 -13.19 -36.09 20.06
N ASP A 226 -14.36 -36.54 20.52
CA ASP A 226 -14.67 -37.81 21.18
C ASP A 226 -14.48 -37.89 22.71
N LEU A 227 -15.41 -38.40 23.54
CA LEU A 227 -16.69 -39.09 23.31
C LEU A 227 -17.37 -39.24 24.70
N SER A 228 -18.71 -39.14 24.74
CA SER A 228 -19.67 -39.78 25.67
C SER A 228 -19.28 -40.10 27.13
N SER A 229 -19.95 -39.46 28.10
CA SER A 229 -21.00 -40.06 28.97
C SER A 229 -21.54 -39.02 29.95
#